data_AF-A0A2W4JJV1-F1
#
_entry.id   AF-A0A2W4JJV1-F1
#
_cell.length_a   1.000
_cell.length_b   1.000
_cell.length_c   1.000
_cell.angle_alpha   90.00
_cell.angle_beta   90.00
_cell.angle_gamma   90.00
#
_symmetry.space_group_name_H-M   'P 1'
#
loop_
_entity.id
_entity.type
_entity.pdbx_description
1 polymer ?
#
loop_
_entity_poly.entity_id
_entity_poly.type
_entity_poly.pdbx_seq_one_letter_code
_entity_poly.pdbx_strand_id
1 'polypeptide(L)'
;MGAMTAATGLESVLAEAGLRVDAREFLRLVADAARRIAPMHGSPSDYFTEEQRKVLTDVGLDLRDAQEGELDPRARSVAAAAAFAETSYSVSEAAQLLGVDASRIRHRLKDGKLLGWKDHGWRLPAWQVTEHGTRPGLGGVL
;
A
#
# COMPACT_ATOMS: atom_id res chain seq x y z
N MET A 1 -32.45 -5.74 8.31
CA MET A 1 -32.22 -7.12 7.81
C MET A 1 -30.90 -7.31 7.05
N GLY A 2 -30.26 -6.27 6.48
CA GLY A 2 -29.01 -6.42 5.70
C GLY A 2 -27.72 -6.66 6.50
N ALA A 3 -27.63 -6.22 7.76
CA ALA A 3 -26.41 -6.38 8.57
C ALA A 3 -26.09 -7.84 8.93
N MET A 4 -27.12 -8.68 9.12
CA MET A 4 -26.94 -10.11 9.44
C MET A 4 -26.43 -10.92 8.24
N THR A 5 -26.84 -10.57 7.01
CA THR A 5 -26.42 -11.27 5.79
C THR A 5 -24.96 -10.96 5.44
N ALA A 6 -24.53 -9.71 5.64
CA ALA A 6 -23.13 -9.30 5.47
C ALA A 6 -22.20 -10.03 6.48
N ALA A 7 -22.64 -10.14 7.73
CA ALA A 7 -21.99 -10.94 8.79
C ALA A 7 -22.30 -12.45 8.69
N THR A 8 -22.73 -12.95 7.54
CA THR A 8 -22.68 -14.40 7.25
C THR A 8 -21.76 -14.64 6.05
N GLY A 9 -21.77 -13.70 5.10
CA GLY A 9 -20.84 -13.70 3.97
C GLY A 9 -19.38 -13.49 4.39
N LEU A 10 -19.11 -12.58 5.33
CA LEU A 10 -17.74 -12.32 5.78
C LEU A 10 -17.14 -13.54 6.50
N GLU A 11 -17.84 -14.16 7.44
CA GLU A 11 -17.34 -15.35 8.15
C GLU A 11 -17.17 -16.55 7.22
N SER A 12 -17.99 -16.68 6.17
CA SER A 12 -17.76 -17.68 5.10
C SER A 12 -16.45 -17.43 4.37
N VAL A 13 -16.19 -16.18 3.96
CA VAL A 13 -14.95 -15.80 3.26
C VAL A 13 -13.72 -15.98 4.15
N LEU A 14 -13.84 -15.65 5.45
CA LEU A 14 -12.76 -15.87 6.43
C LEU A 14 -12.46 -17.35 6.63
N ALA A 15 -13.49 -18.20 6.70
CA ALA A 15 -13.34 -19.64 6.83
C ALA A 15 -12.71 -20.27 5.58
N GLU A 16 -13.10 -19.84 4.38
CA GLU A 16 -12.47 -20.26 3.11
C GLU A 16 -10.99 -19.88 3.04
N ALA A 17 -10.63 -18.71 3.59
CA ALA A 17 -9.24 -18.28 3.73
C ALA A 17 -8.47 -19.00 4.86
N GLY A 18 -9.10 -19.95 5.57
CA GLY A 18 -8.48 -20.71 6.66
C GLY A 18 -8.35 -19.93 7.98
N LEU A 19 -8.98 -18.76 8.09
CA LEU A 19 -8.93 -17.92 9.27
C LEU A 19 -10.04 -18.30 10.26
N ARG A 20 -9.65 -18.63 11.50
CA ARG A 20 -10.56 -18.92 12.59
C ARG A 20 -10.74 -17.69 13.47
N VAL A 21 -11.49 -16.71 12.99
CA VAL A 21 -11.81 -15.47 13.69
C VAL A 21 -13.26 -15.08 13.36
N ASP A 22 -13.99 -14.54 14.33
CA ASP A 22 -15.32 -14.01 14.08
C ASP A 22 -15.26 -12.67 13.32
N ALA A 23 -16.33 -12.30 12.60
CA ALA A 23 -16.33 -11.09 11.80
C ALA A 23 -16.09 -9.82 12.63
N ARG A 24 -16.58 -9.75 13.86
CA ARG A 24 -16.44 -8.54 14.68
C ARG A 24 -14.99 -8.31 15.06
N GLU A 25 -14.29 -9.36 15.47
CA GLU A 25 -12.86 -9.29 15.79
C GLU A 25 -12.03 -9.03 14.54
N PHE A 26 -12.36 -9.67 13.41
CA PHE A 26 -11.69 -9.38 12.14
C PHE A 26 -11.85 -7.92 11.71
N LEU A 27 -13.07 -7.38 11.78
CA LEU A 27 -13.34 -5.96 11.48
C LEU A 27 -12.58 -5.02 12.42
N ARG A 28 -12.39 -5.40 13.69
CA ARG A 28 -11.57 -4.63 14.65
C ARG A 28 -10.11 -4.60 14.23
N LEU A 29 -9.55 -5.75 13.83
CA LEU A 29 -8.18 -5.85 13.33
C LEU A 29 -7.97 -5.04 12.04
N VAL A 30 -8.94 -5.11 11.11
CA VAL A 30 -8.93 -4.31 9.88
C VAL A 30 -9.01 -2.82 10.21
N ALA A 31 -9.87 -2.40 11.13
CA ALA A 31 -9.97 -1.01 11.56
C ALA A 31 -8.68 -0.51 12.22
N ASP A 32 -8.03 -1.35 13.05
CA ASP A 32 -6.73 -1.03 13.66
C ASP A 32 -5.63 -0.88 12.60
N ALA A 33 -5.58 -1.77 11.61
CA ALA A 33 -4.63 -1.69 10.51
C ALA A 33 -4.90 -0.47 9.61
N ALA A 34 -6.16 -0.22 9.26
CA ALA A 34 -6.56 0.93 8.45
C ALA A 34 -6.18 2.25 9.11
N ARG A 35 -6.36 2.38 10.44
CA ARG A 35 -5.93 3.56 11.21
C ARG A 35 -4.42 3.80 11.19
N ARG A 36 -3.61 2.75 11.03
CA ARG A 36 -2.14 2.91 10.91
C ARG A 36 -1.71 3.39 9.52
N ILE A 37 -2.50 3.05 8.50
CA ILE A 37 -2.18 3.32 7.09
C ILE A 37 -2.77 4.66 6.63
N ALA A 38 -3.98 4.99 7.07
CA ALA A 38 -4.66 6.24 6.72
C ALA A 38 -4.32 7.31 7.77
N PRO A 39 -3.54 8.36 7.44
CA PRO A 39 -3.32 9.47 8.36
C PRO A 39 -4.65 10.14 8.74
N MET A 40 -4.68 10.72 9.93
CA MET A 40 -5.86 11.40 10.46
C MET A 40 -6.33 12.49 9.49
N HIS A 41 -7.66 12.53 9.35
CA HIS A 41 -8.46 13.27 8.39
C HIS A 41 -8.06 14.74 8.26
N GLY A 42 -7.46 15.11 7.12
CA GLY A 42 -7.43 16.48 6.62
C GLY A 42 -8.14 16.51 5.27
N SER A 43 -8.70 17.67 4.91
CA SER A 43 -9.19 17.90 3.55
C SER A 43 -8.04 17.67 2.56
N PRO A 44 -8.26 17.07 1.38
CA PRO A 44 -7.21 16.97 0.35
C PRO A 44 -6.54 18.33 0.08
N SER A 45 -7.31 19.41 0.18
CA SER A 45 -6.83 20.78 0.03
C SER A 45 -5.78 21.18 1.09
N ASP A 46 -5.85 20.64 2.32
CA ASP A 46 -4.98 21.03 3.44
C ASP A 46 -3.50 20.65 3.21
N TYR A 47 -3.23 19.73 2.28
CA TYR A 47 -1.87 19.30 1.94
C TYR A 47 -1.16 20.21 0.94
N PHE A 48 -1.87 21.18 0.35
CA PHE A 48 -1.35 22.00 -0.75
C PHE A 48 -1.45 23.50 -0.43
N THR A 49 -0.47 24.26 -0.89
CA THR A 49 -0.54 25.74 -0.90
C THR A 49 -1.61 26.21 -1.88
N GLU A 50 -2.05 27.47 -1.76
CA GLU A 50 -3.06 28.04 -2.66
C GLU A 50 -2.66 27.95 -4.15
N GLU A 51 -1.38 28.21 -4.44
CA GLU A 51 -0.84 28.10 -5.80
C GLU A 51 -0.86 26.65 -6.32
N GLN A 52 -0.50 25.68 -5.47
CA GLN A 52 -0.57 24.26 -5.82
C GLN A 52 -2.01 23.80 -6.05
N ARG A 53 -2.96 24.23 -5.21
CA ARG A 53 -4.39 23.91 -5.38
C ARG A 53 -4.90 24.40 -6.73
N LYS A 54 -4.53 25.62 -7.12
CA LYS A 54 -4.90 26.20 -8.42
C LYS A 54 -4.37 25.36 -9.58
N VAL A 55 -3.08 25.05 -9.59
CA VAL A 55 -2.46 24.22 -10.65
C VAL A 55 -3.14 22.85 -10.75
N LEU A 56 -3.39 22.20 -9.62
CA LEU A 56 -4.02 20.88 -9.58
C LEU A 56 -5.47 20.93 -10.09
N THR A 57 -6.21 21.98 -9.74
CA THR A 57 -7.58 22.17 -10.21
C THR A 57 -7.62 22.48 -11.71
N ASP A 58 -6.66 23.28 -12.21
CA ASP A 58 -6.54 23.63 -13.64
C ASP A 58 -6.26 22.40 -14.52
N VAL A 59 -5.55 21.39 -14.00
CA VAL A 59 -5.35 20.10 -14.70
C VAL A 59 -6.48 19.09 -14.46
N GLY A 60 -7.54 19.49 -13.76
CA GLY A 60 -8.76 18.71 -13.57
C GLY A 60 -8.78 17.79 -12.35
N LEU A 61 -7.88 17.97 -11.37
CA LEU A 61 -8.00 17.25 -10.10
C LEU A 61 -9.06 17.90 -9.20
N ASP A 62 -9.92 17.06 -8.62
CA ASP A 62 -10.90 17.46 -7.62
C ASP A 62 -10.29 17.38 -6.21
N LEU A 63 -10.22 18.52 -5.52
CA LEU A 63 -9.66 18.64 -4.16
C LEU A 63 -10.73 18.82 -3.07
N ARG A 64 -12.01 18.61 -3.40
CA ARG A 64 -13.12 18.68 -2.46
C ARG A 64 -13.07 17.54 -1.44
N ASP A 65 -13.70 17.75 -0.30
CA ASP A 65 -13.89 16.71 0.70
C ASP A 65 -14.82 15.61 0.18
N ALA A 66 -14.50 14.38 0.55
CA ALA A 66 -15.34 13.22 0.26
C ALA A 66 -16.73 13.41 0.88
N GLN A 67 -17.78 13.17 0.09
CA GLN A 67 -19.17 13.33 0.53
C GLN A 67 -19.70 12.04 1.19
N GLU A 68 -20.74 12.18 2.01
CA GLU A 68 -21.41 11.03 2.62
C GLU A 68 -21.99 10.11 1.53
N GLY A 69 -21.62 8.83 1.56
CA GLY A 69 -22.02 7.84 0.56
C GLY A 69 -21.04 7.62 -0.59
N GLU A 70 -19.98 8.44 -0.72
CA GLU A 70 -18.88 8.15 -1.63
C GLU A 70 -17.98 7.05 -1.05
N LEU A 71 -17.57 6.11 -1.91
CA LEU A 71 -16.58 5.11 -1.53
C LEU A 71 -15.25 5.82 -1.24
N ASP A 72 -14.70 5.66 -0.04
CA ASP A 72 -13.39 6.24 0.28
C ASP A 72 -12.35 5.71 -0.73
N PRO A 73 -11.76 6.57 -1.59
CA PRO A 73 -10.80 6.14 -2.60
C PRO A 73 -9.56 5.48 -1.97
N ARG A 74 -9.29 5.72 -0.68
CA ARG A 74 -8.22 5.08 0.08
C ARG A 74 -8.53 3.63 0.45
N ALA A 75 -9.80 3.20 0.46
CA ALA A 75 -10.15 1.81 0.81
C ALA A 75 -9.45 0.81 -0.12
N ARG A 76 -9.42 1.12 -1.43
CA ARG A 76 -8.65 0.35 -2.41
C ARG A 76 -7.14 0.42 -2.15
N SER A 77 -6.64 1.59 -1.80
CA SER A 77 -5.22 1.81 -1.49
C SER A 77 -4.75 1.04 -0.26
N VAL A 78 -5.60 0.89 0.77
CA VAL A 78 -5.28 0.10 1.97
C VAL A 78 -5.15 -1.38 1.63
N ALA A 79 -6.08 -1.94 0.86
CA ALA A 79 -6.00 -3.34 0.40
C ALA A 79 -4.78 -3.57 -0.49
N ALA A 80 -4.50 -2.64 -1.41
CA ALA A 80 -3.31 -2.70 -2.25
C ALA A 80 -2.02 -2.60 -1.41
N ALA A 81 -1.94 -1.68 -0.45
CA ALA A 81 -0.78 -1.50 0.41
C ALA A 81 -0.44 -2.76 1.21
N ALA A 82 -1.46 -3.46 1.74
CA ALA A 82 -1.26 -4.74 2.41
C ALA A 82 -0.69 -5.81 1.47
N ALA A 83 -1.25 -5.95 0.27
CA ALA A 83 -0.75 -6.88 -0.74
C ALA A 83 0.68 -6.55 -1.19
N PHE A 84 0.99 -5.26 -1.37
CA PHE A 84 2.33 -4.80 -1.71
C PHE A 84 3.33 -5.07 -0.58
N ALA A 85 2.95 -4.86 0.67
CA ALA A 85 3.82 -5.11 1.81
C ALA A 85 4.12 -6.60 1.98
N GLU A 86 3.11 -7.46 1.85
CA GLU A 86 3.26 -8.92 1.98
C GLU A 86 4.13 -9.51 0.87
N THR A 87 4.01 -8.97 -0.35
CA THR A 87 4.81 -9.39 -1.50
C THR A 87 6.15 -8.68 -1.61
N SER A 88 6.58 -7.91 -0.60
CA SER A 88 7.86 -7.18 -0.65
C SER A 88 8.98 -7.90 0.07
N TYR A 89 10.15 -7.91 -0.57
CA TYR A 89 11.38 -8.44 0.01
C TYR A 89 12.02 -7.42 0.95
N SER A 90 12.65 -7.94 2.01
CA SER A 90 13.69 -7.23 2.74
C SER A 90 14.95 -7.07 1.88
N VAL A 91 15.86 -6.21 2.33
CA VAL A 91 17.18 -6.04 1.69
C VAL A 91 17.96 -7.35 1.65
N SER A 92 17.91 -8.16 2.71
CA SER A 92 18.60 -9.45 2.77
C SER A 92 18.03 -10.46 1.79
N GLU A 93 16.70 -10.56 1.67
CA GLU A 93 16.05 -11.47 0.73
C GLU A 93 16.33 -11.04 -0.72
N ALA A 94 16.23 -9.75 -1.02
CA ALA A 94 16.56 -9.22 -2.34
C ALA A 94 18.04 -9.45 -2.70
N ALA A 95 18.95 -9.30 -1.73
CA ALA A 95 20.37 -9.57 -1.92
C ALA A 95 20.64 -11.05 -2.25
N GLN A 96 19.98 -11.96 -1.52
CA GLN A 96 20.06 -13.40 -1.76
C GLN A 96 19.52 -13.78 -3.14
N LEU A 97 18.33 -13.26 -3.52
CA LEU A 97 17.71 -13.51 -4.83
C LEU A 97 18.57 -13.00 -5.99
N LEU A 98 19.24 -11.86 -5.81
CA LEU A 98 20.06 -11.24 -6.85
C LEU A 98 21.53 -11.71 -6.83
N GLY A 99 21.92 -12.56 -5.87
CA GLY A 99 23.30 -13.03 -5.70
C GLY A 99 24.29 -11.89 -5.41
N VAL A 100 23.86 -10.85 -4.69
CA VAL A 100 24.70 -9.68 -4.35
C VAL A 100 24.74 -9.46 -2.83
N ASP A 101 25.61 -8.55 -2.39
CA ASP A 101 25.62 -8.10 -0.99
C ASP A 101 24.49 -7.11 -0.68
N ALA A 102 24.05 -7.11 0.58
CA ALA A 102 23.03 -6.20 1.10
C ALA A 102 23.39 -4.70 0.96
N SER A 103 24.67 -4.34 1.03
CA SER A 103 25.15 -2.98 0.82
C SER A 103 24.90 -2.50 -0.61
N ARG A 104 25.12 -3.37 -1.60
CA ARG A 104 24.83 -3.09 -3.02
C ARG A 104 23.35 -2.83 -3.27
N ILE A 105 22.45 -3.55 -2.57
CA ILE A 105 21.01 -3.26 -2.61
C ILE A 105 20.70 -1.88 -2.01
N ARG A 106 21.27 -1.55 -0.83
CA ARG A 106 21.08 -0.24 -0.20
C ARG A 106 21.60 0.92 -1.06
N HIS A 107 22.72 0.75 -1.75
CA HIS A 107 23.22 1.74 -2.70
C HIS A 107 22.24 1.92 -3.87
N ARG A 108 21.73 0.84 -4.46
CA ARG A 108 20.73 0.93 -5.54
C ARG A 108 19.44 1.64 -5.11
N LEU A 109 18.97 1.41 -3.87
CA LEU A 109 17.83 2.13 -3.31
C LEU A 109 18.12 3.62 -3.15
N LYS A 110 19.32 3.98 -2.68
CA LYS A 110 19.75 5.37 -2.51
C LYS A 110 19.91 6.09 -3.85
N ASP A 111 20.43 5.39 -4.85
CA ASP A 111 20.69 5.93 -6.19
C ASP A 111 19.44 5.95 -7.09
N GLY A 112 18.26 5.60 -6.55
CA GLY A 112 17.01 5.52 -7.33
C GLY A 112 16.99 4.37 -8.35
N LYS A 113 17.91 3.41 -8.29
CA LYS A 113 17.94 2.27 -9.22
C LYS A 113 17.02 1.11 -8.82
N LEU A 114 16.54 1.14 -7.58
CA LEU A 114 15.49 0.28 -7.05
C LEU A 114 14.51 1.15 -6.28
N LEU A 115 13.24 0.79 -6.38
CA LEU A 115 12.15 1.35 -5.61
C LEU A 115 12.06 0.61 -4.27
N GLY A 116 11.85 1.35 -3.21
CA GLY A 116 11.55 0.78 -1.91
C GLY A 116 11.07 1.86 -0.97
N TRP A 117 10.49 1.44 0.14
CA TRP A 117 10.10 2.34 1.21
C TRP A 117 10.68 1.85 2.54
N LYS A 118 10.77 2.77 3.49
CA LYS A 118 11.16 2.45 4.87
C LYS A 118 9.93 2.14 5.70
N ASP A 119 9.98 1.02 6.38
CA ASP A 119 9.14 0.62 7.50
C ASP A 119 10.06 0.25 8.69
N HIS A 120 9.85 -0.85 9.41
CA HIS A 120 10.79 -1.46 10.37
C HIS A 120 12.12 -1.90 9.72
N GLY A 121 12.23 -1.72 8.40
CA GLY A 121 13.38 -1.92 7.54
C GLY A 121 13.03 -1.47 6.12
N TRP A 122 13.97 -1.59 5.20
CA TRP A 122 13.67 -1.38 3.78
C TRP A 122 12.80 -2.52 3.23
N ARG A 123 11.72 -2.14 2.55
CA ARG A 123 10.85 -3.04 1.80
C ARG A 123 10.98 -2.76 0.31
N LEU A 124 11.20 -3.82 -0.46
CA LEU A 124 11.38 -3.80 -1.90
C LEU A 124 10.26 -4.60 -2.57
N PRO A 125 9.39 -3.98 -3.38
CA PRO A 125 8.34 -4.71 -4.08
C PRO A 125 8.90 -5.86 -4.94
N ALA A 126 8.34 -7.08 -4.81
CA ALA A 126 8.85 -8.26 -5.52
C ALA A 126 8.81 -8.14 -7.04
N TRP A 127 7.88 -7.38 -7.60
CA TRP A 127 7.75 -7.19 -9.06
C TRP A 127 8.99 -6.56 -9.72
N GLN A 128 9.90 -5.99 -8.92
CA GLN A 128 11.19 -5.44 -9.39
C GLN A 128 12.27 -6.50 -9.57
N VAL A 129 12.09 -7.68 -8.98
CA VAL A 129 13.05 -8.78 -8.98
C VAL A 129 12.52 -9.90 -9.87
N THR A 130 13.40 -10.43 -10.70
CA THR A 130 13.14 -11.54 -11.63
C THR A 130 14.21 -12.61 -11.43
N GLU A 131 13.99 -13.81 -11.97
CA GLU A 131 14.97 -14.91 -11.93
C GLU A 131 16.32 -14.53 -12.54
N HIS A 132 16.34 -13.55 -13.45
CA HIS A 132 17.55 -13.09 -14.15
C HIS A 132 18.12 -11.78 -13.61
N GLY A 133 17.61 -11.29 -12.47
CA GLY A 133 18.07 -10.05 -11.86
C GLY A 133 16.96 -9.01 -11.69
N THR A 134 17.31 -7.73 -11.72
CA THR A 134 16.32 -6.65 -11.63
C THR A 134 15.52 -6.54 -12.94
N ARG A 135 14.23 -6.21 -12.85
CA ARG A 135 13.34 -6.05 -13.99
C ARG A 135 13.95 -5.11 -15.04
N PRO A 136 14.08 -5.54 -16.32
CA PRO A 136 14.66 -4.71 -17.37
C PRO A 136 13.91 -3.38 -17.54
N GLY A 137 14.65 -2.31 -17.81
CA GLY A 137 14.09 -0.96 -18.03
C GLY A 137 13.74 -0.19 -16.75
N LEU A 138 13.78 -0.82 -15.57
CA LEU A 138 13.40 -0.18 -14.32
C LEU A 138 14.26 1.05 -14.00
N GLY A 139 15.58 0.96 -14.15
CA GLY A 139 16.48 2.08 -13.88
C GLY A 139 16.37 3.25 -14.88
N GLY A 140 15.55 3.15 -15.93
CA GLY A 140 15.29 4.25 -16.85
C GLY A 140 14.02 5.03 -16.54
N VAL A 141 13.20 4.56 -15.60
CA VAL A 141 11.90 5.16 -15.22
C VAL A 141 11.83 5.57 -13.74
N LEU A 142 12.91 5.35 -12.99
CA LEU A 142 13.11 5.80 -11.61
C LEU A 142 14.06 6.99 -11.60
#